data_AF-D5GET9-F1
#
_entry.id   AF-D5GET9-F1
#
_cell.length_a   1.000
_cell.length_b   1.000
_cell.length_c   1.000
_cell.angle_alpha   90.00
_cell.angle_beta   90.00
_cell.angle_gamma   90.00
#
_symmetry.space_group_name_H-M   'P 1'
#
loop_
_entity.id
_entity.type
_entity.pdbx_description
1 polymer ?
#
loop_
_entity_poly.entity_id
_entity_poly.type
_entity_poly.pdbx_seq_one_letter_code
_entity_poly.pdbx_strand_id
1 'polypeptide(L)'
;MSALLLLRPSRILGRTVIGSIGRSMSTATRHDNDPEVLEKNKQSLLRKHAKGSTEYPHWHEELASDAEAFVKSYRGEIDASEVEIAKLQKATKKVLETKGDGKE
;
A
#
# COMPACT_ATOMS: atom_id res chain seq x y z
N MET A 1 -50.38 25.98 32.91
CA MET A 1 -49.06 25.33 32.78
C MET A 1 -49.30 23.83 32.59
N SER A 2 -49.15 23.30 31.38
CA SER A 2 -49.31 21.86 31.11
C SER A 2 -48.02 21.31 30.53
N ALA A 3 -47.36 20.42 31.28
CA ALA A 3 -46.14 19.74 30.89
C ALA A 3 -46.50 18.51 30.04
N LEU A 4 -46.11 18.52 28.77
CA LEU A 4 -46.22 17.39 27.86
C LEU A 4 -45.00 16.47 28.09
N LEU A 5 -45.21 15.36 28.81
CA LEU A 5 -44.17 14.36 29.06
C LEU A 5 -43.87 13.59 27.76
N LEU A 6 -42.76 13.95 27.10
CA LEU A 6 -42.20 13.25 25.95
C LEU A 6 -41.62 11.90 26.39
N LEU A 7 -42.32 10.83 26.01
CA LEU A 7 -41.85 9.45 26.15
C LEU A 7 -40.65 9.23 25.22
N ARG A 8 -39.46 9.05 25.80
CA ARG A 8 -38.23 8.77 25.05
C ARG A 8 -38.13 7.27 24.75
N PRO A 9 -37.99 6.83 23.47
CA PRO A 9 -37.68 5.45 23.17
C PRO A 9 -36.19 5.18 23.45
N SER A 10 -35.92 4.26 24.38
CA SER A 10 -34.57 3.75 24.65
C SER A 10 -34.08 2.92 23.47
N ARG A 11 -33.09 3.44 22.73
CA ARG A 11 -32.39 2.69 21.68
C ARG A 11 -31.43 1.70 22.35
N ILE A 12 -31.77 0.42 22.34
CA ILE A 12 -30.86 -0.67 22.69
C ILE A 12 -29.82 -0.76 21.55
N LEU A 13 -28.61 -0.25 21.77
CA LEU A 13 -27.46 -0.59 20.93
C LEU A 13 -26.97 -1.99 21.33
N GLY A 14 -27.51 -3.01 20.67
CA GLY A 14 -26.91 -4.33 20.65
C GLY A 14 -25.56 -4.25 19.93
N ARG A 15 -24.47 -4.24 20.69
CA ARG A 15 -23.11 -4.30 20.15
C ARG A 15 -22.79 -5.75 19.81
N THR A 16 -23.09 -6.16 18.58
CA THR A 16 -22.62 -7.43 18.04
C THR A 16 -21.15 -7.29 17.67
N VAL A 17 -20.25 -7.88 18.46
CA VAL A 17 -18.84 -8.04 18.06
C VAL A 17 -18.77 -9.26 17.15
N ILE A 18 -18.82 -9.04 15.83
CA ILE A 18 -18.45 -10.07 14.86
C ILE A 18 -16.93 -10.13 14.88
N GLY A 19 -16.38 -11.03 15.69
CA GLY A 19 -14.97 -11.37 15.65
C GLY A 19 -14.67 -12.05 14.32
N SER A 20 -14.14 -11.32 13.35
CA SER A 20 -13.58 -11.91 12.14
C SER A 20 -12.30 -12.67 12.51
N ILE A 21 -12.38 -14.00 12.64
CA ILE A 21 -11.20 -14.87 12.52
C ILE A 21 -10.91 -14.99 11.03
N GLY A 22 -10.45 -13.89 10.44
CA GLY A 22 -9.79 -13.95 9.15
C GLY A 22 -8.44 -14.60 9.39
N ARG A 23 -8.26 -15.86 9.00
CA ARG A 23 -6.93 -16.40 8.75
C ARG A 23 -6.28 -15.43 7.78
N SER A 24 -5.32 -14.66 8.26
CA SER A 24 -4.40 -13.91 7.42
C SER A 24 -3.66 -14.94 6.59
N MET A 25 -4.19 -15.30 5.42
CA MET A 25 -3.37 -15.89 4.38
C MET A 25 -2.37 -14.80 4.02
N SER A 26 -1.21 -14.85 4.67
CA SER A 26 -0.10 -14.01 4.32
C SER A 26 0.25 -14.34 2.88
N THR A 27 0.02 -13.37 1.99
CA THR A 27 0.29 -13.51 0.56
C THR A 27 1.78 -13.35 0.24
N ALA A 28 2.59 -12.98 1.24
CA ALA A 28 4.04 -12.96 1.17
C ALA A 28 4.57 -14.39 1.39
N THR A 29 4.73 -15.15 0.32
CA THR A 29 5.16 -16.55 0.37
C THR A 29 6.68 -16.72 0.36
N ARG A 30 7.43 -15.62 0.22
CA ARG A 30 8.89 -15.63 0.31
C ARG A 30 9.32 -15.62 1.77
N HIS A 31 10.42 -16.33 2.05
CA HIS A 31 11.05 -16.41 3.39
C HIS A 31 10.17 -17.10 4.45
N ASP A 32 9.44 -18.13 4.02
CA ASP A 32 8.66 -19.04 4.88
C ASP A 32 7.65 -18.37 5.81
N ASN A 33 7.25 -17.13 5.51
CA ASN A 33 6.42 -16.32 6.41
C ASN A 33 7.00 -16.17 7.82
N ASP A 34 8.32 -16.00 7.94
CA ASP A 34 8.95 -15.74 9.23
C ASP A 34 8.33 -14.47 9.88
N PRO A 35 7.62 -14.61 11.02
CA PRO A 35 6.89 -13.50 11.62
C PRO A 35 7.82 -12.38 12.11
N GLU A 36 9.06 -12.69 12.49
CA GLU A 36 10.00 -11.67 12.97
C GLU A 36 10.51 -10.79 11.83
N VAL A 37 10.79 -11.40 10.68
CA VAL A 37 11.23 -10.70 9.47
C VAL A 37 10.11 -9.81 8.94
N LEU A 38 8.89 -10.34 8.87
CA LEU A 38 7.71 -9.60 8.41
C LEU A 38 7.43 -8.38 9.29
N GLU A 39 7.40 -8.54 10.62
CA GLU A 39 7.10 -7.43 11.51
C GLU A 39 8.23 -6.39 11.51
N LYS A 40 9.50 -6.80 11.46
CA LYS A 40 10.64 -5.89 11.34
C LYS A 40 10.56 -5.01 10.09
N ASN A 41 10.29 -5.62 8.93
CA ASN A 41 10.21 -4.89 7.65
C ASN A 41 8.98 -3.98 7.59
N LYS A 42 7.86 -4.42 8.17
CA LYS A 42 6.66 -3.60 8.32
C LYS A 42 6.92 -2.39 9.21
N GLN A 43 7.56 -2.58 10.36
CA GLN A 43 7.92 -1.48 11.27
C GLN A 43 8.90 -0.49 10.63
N SER A 44 9.85 -0.99 9.84
CA SER A 44 10.78 -0.20 9.02
C SER A 44 10.02 0.70 8.04
N LEU A 45 9.07 0.15 7.27
CA LEU A 45 8.25 0.93 6.34
C LEU A 45 7.39 1.97 7.05
N LEU A 46 6.71 1.60 8.13
CA LEU A 46 5.86 2.53 8.89
C LEU A 46 6.65 3.72 9.43
N ARG A 47 7.88 3.47 9.93
CA ARG A 47 8.78 4.54 10.37
C ARG A 47 9.18 5.47 9.22
N LYS A 48 9.55 4.91 8.07
CA LYS A 48 10.01 5.69 6.91
C LYS A 48 8.88 6.48 6.23
N HIS A 49 7.65 5.98 6.31
CA HIS A 49 6.45 6.69 5.85
C HIS A 49 5.87 7.67 6.88
N ALA A 50 6.40 7.70 8.11
CA ALA A 50 5.92 8.62 9.12
C ALA A 50 6.13 10.08 8.69
N LYS A 51 5.17 10.94 9.04
CA LYS A 51 5.24 12.37 8.72
C LYS A 51 6.46 12.99 9.41
N GLY A 52 7.38 13.55 8.62
CA GLY A 52 8.65 14.10 9.12
C GLY A 52 9.83 13.14 9.06
N SER A 53 9.66 11.93 8.51
CA SER A 53 10.78 11.06 8.18
C SER A 53 11.68 11.71 7.12
N THR A 54 12.99 11.65 7.35
CA THR A 54 14.02 12.06 6.38
C THR A 54 14.49 10.90 5.49
N GLU A 55 14.06 9.68 5.80
CA GLU A 55 14.46 8.47 5.08
C GLU A 55 13.44 8.15 3.99
N TYR A 56 13.92 7.81 2.80
CA TYR A 56 13.07 7.35 1.71
C TYR A 56 12.53 5.95 2.02
N PRO A 57 11.21 5.73 1.89
CA PRO A 57 10.64 4.39 2.00
C PRO A 57 11.26 3.46 0.96
N HIS A 58 11.69 2.29 1.40
CA HIS A 58 12.27 1.26 0.54
C HIS A 58 11.31 0.09 0.41
N TRP A 59 11.19 -0.45 -0.79
CA TRP A 59 10.37 -1.62 -1.05
C TRP A 59 11.04 -2.87 -0.46
N HIS A 60 10.29 -3.67 0.31
CA HIS A 60 10.78 -4.92 0.89
C HIS A 60 10.15 -6.10 0.16
N GLU A 61 10.97 -6.92 -0.52
CA GLU A 61 10.53 -8.14 -1.23
C GLU A 61 9.81 -9.12 -0.28
N GLU A 62 10.29 -9.17 0.96
CA GLU A 62 9.78 -9.92 2.11
C GLU A 62 8.29 -9.69 2.41
N LEU A 63 7.78 -8.50 2.08
CA LEU A 63 6.38 -8.13 2.32
C LEU A 63 5.51 -8.25 1.06
N ALA A 64 6.13 -8.42 -0.10
CA ALA A 64 5.45 -8.51 -1.37
C ALA A 64 4.93 -9.93 -1.61
N SER A 65 3.82 -10.04 -2.34
CA SER A 65 3.42 -11.35 -2.86
C SER A 65 4.38 -11.83 -3.95
N ASP A 66 4.47 -13.15 -4.17
CA ASP A 66 5.37 -13.72 -5.20
C ASP A 66 5.15 -13.09 -6.58
N ALA A 67 3.89 -12.85 -6.95
CA ALA A 67 3.54 -12.22 -8.22
C ALA A 67 4.04 -10.76 -8.30
N GLU A 68 3.95 -10.00 -7.21
CA GLU A 68 4.41 -8.61 -7.15
C GLU A 68 5.94 -8.53 -7.17
N ALA A 69 6.62 -9.40 -6.43
CA ALA A 69 8.09 -9.50 -6.44
C ALA A 69 8.62 -9.86 -7.84
N PHE A 70 7.95 -10.77 -8.55
CA PHE A 70 8.32 -11.12 -9.93
C PHE A 70 8.15 -9.94 -10.90
N VAL A 71 7.03 -9.24 -10.85
CA VAL A 71 6.81 -8.07 -11.70
C VAL A 71 7.78 -6.93 -11.37
N LYS A 72 8.14 -6.77 -10.09
CA LYS A 72 9.10 -5.76 -9.65
C LYS A 72 10.53 -6.07 -10.07
N SER A 73 10.99 -7.30 -9.92
CA SER A 73 12.32 -7.72 -10.40
C SER A 73 12.46 -7.55 -11.91
N TYR A 74 11.42 -7.82 -12.69
CA TYR A 74 11.42 -7.57 -14.14
C TYR A 74 11.54 -6.09 -14.51
N ARG A 75 11.02 -5.17 -13.68
CA ARG A 75 11.06 -3.72 -13.93
C ARG A 75 12.40 -3.07 -13.60
N GLY A 76 13.33 -3.79 -12.97
CA GLY A 76 14.61 -3.26 -12.49
C GLY A 76 14.47 -2.35 -11.27
N GLU A 77 15.59 -2.05 -10.61
CA GLU A 77 15.64 -1.03 -9.55
C GLU A 77 15.48 0.35 -10.20
N ILE A 78 14.31 0.95 -10.04
CA ILE A 78 14.07 2.36 -10.34
C ILE A 78 14.25 3.08 -9.01
N ASP A 79 15.34 3.82 -8.88
CA ASP A 79 15.50 4.72 -7.75
C ASP A 79 14.50 5.85 -7.98
N ALA A 80 13.51 6.01 -7.11
CA ALA A 80 12.46 7.03 -7.28
C ALA A 80 12.98 8.47 -7.07
N SER A 81 14.25 8.70 -7.41
CA SER A 81 14.92 9.99 -7.44
C SER A 81 14.32 10.88 -8.51
N GLU A 82 14.31 12.18 -8.25
CA GLU A 82 13.77 13.19 -9.17
C GLU A 82 14.46 13.16 -10.54
N VAL A 83 15.76 12.84 -10.56
CA VAL A 83 16.58 12.72 -11.77
C VAL A 83 16.12 11.53 -12.62
N GLU A 84 15.83 10.40 -12.01
CA GLU A 84 15.40 9.19 -12.71
C GLU A 84 13.96 9.30 -13.21
N ILE A 85 13.08 9.91 -12.41
CA ILE A 85 11.71 10.26 -12.82
C ILE A 85 11.74 11.17 -14.06
N ALA A 86 12.60 12.20 -14.08
CA ALA A 86 12.73 13.10 -15.23
C ALA A 86 13.24 12.38 -16.49
N LYS A 87 14.16 11.40 -16.34
CA LYS A 87 14.62 10.56 -17.46
C LYS A 87 13.48 9.69 -18.00
N LEU A 88 12.69 9.07 -17.11
CA LEU A 88 11.54 8.24 -17.49
C LEU A 88 10.46 9.06 -18.21
N GLN A 89 10.18 10.28 -17.73
CA GLN A 89 9.24 11.20 -18.38
C GLN A 89 9.71 11.59 -19.79
N LYS A 90 11.00 11.91 -19.95
CA LYS A 90 11.59 12.19 -21.28
C LYS A 90 11.53 10.99 -22.21
N ALA A 91 11.85 9.79 -21.72
CA ALA A 91 11.77 8.57 -22.51
C ALA A 91 10.34 8.28 -22.96
N THR A 92 9.36 8.44 -22.07
CA THR A 92 7.93 8.27 -22.37
C THR A 92 7.47 9.26 -23.45
N LYS A 93 7.89 10.53 -23.35
CA LYS A 93 7.56 11.56 -24.34
C LYS A 93 8.09 11.20 -25.74
N LYS A 94 9.33 10.71 -25.83
CA LYS A 94 9.93 10.26 -27.10
C LYS A 94 9.14 9.12 -27.74
N VAL A 95 8.72 8.13 -26.95
CA VAL A 95 7.91 7.01 -27.45
C VAL A 95 6.57 7.51 -28.01
N LEU A 96 5.93 8.45 -27.32
CA LEU A 96 4.68 9.06 -27.78
C LEU A 96 4.85 9.79 -29.11
N GLU A 97 5.92 10.57 -29.26
CA GLU A 97 6.25 11.29 -30.50
C GLU A 97 6.49 10.31 -31.66
N THR A 98 7.30 9.26 -31.46
CA THR A 98 7.53 8.23 -32.50
C THR A 98 6.29 7.45 -32.90
N LYS A 99 5.30 7.32 -32.00
CA LYS A 99 4.05 6.61 -32.26
C LYS A 99 2.99 7.50 -32.93
N GLY A 100 3.11 8.82 -32.79
CA GLY A 100 2.25 9.81 -33.45
C GLY A 100 2.66 10.13 -34.89
N ASP A 101 3.93 9.92 -35.25
CA ASP A 101 4.43 10.15 -36.61
C ASP A 101 4.20 8.97 -37.57
N GLY A 102 3.73 7.83 -37.06
CA GLY A 102 3.20 6.72 -37.85
C GLY A 102 1.77 7.02 -38.29
N LYS A 103 1.60 7.92 -39.27
CA LYS A 103 0.35 8.07 -40.03
C LYS A 103 -0.01 6.72 -40.67
N GLU A 104 -1.23 6.23 -40.40
CA GLU A 104 -1.94 5.31 -41.30
C GLU A 104 -2.15 5.95 -42.68
#